data_AF-A0A0F9JFM5-F1
#
_entry.id   AF-A0A0F9JFM5-F1
#
_cell.length_a   1.000
_cell.length_b   1.000
_cell.length_c   1.000
_cell.angle_alpha   90.00
_cell.angle_beta   90.00
_cell.angle_gamma   90.00
#
_symmetry.space_group_name_H-M   'P 1'
#
loop_
_entity.id
_entity.type
_entity.pdbx_description
1 polymer ?
#
loop_
_entity_poly.entity_id
_entity_poly.type
_entity_poly.pdbx_seq_one_letter_code
_entity_poly.pdbx_strand_id
1 'polypeptide(L)' 'MNQTDLERAALCWDELADEELNRKLIDAKHGSTQGHSARVRIYRRTAESIRLEIKTGRPHCACCLSPEKPYRALS' A
#
# COMPACT_ATOMS: atom_id res chain seq x y z
N MET A 1 -2.01 -17.78 -1.40
CA MET A 1 -1.65 -17.06 -0.17
C MET A 1 -2.72 -17.38 0.86
N ASN A 2 -2.37 -17.75 2.09
CA ASN A 2 -3.37 -17.90 3.14
C ASN A 2 -3.70 -16.50 3.73
N GLN A 3 -4.82 -16.36 4.44
CA GLN A 3 -5.27 -15.06 4.96
C GLN A 3 -4.22 -14.40 5.88
N THR A 4 -3.51 -15.19 6.68
CA THR A 4 -2.48 -14.70 7.61
C THR A 4 -1.28 -14.08 6.88
N ASP A 5 -0.90 -14.60 5.72
CA ASP A 5 0.18 -14.02 4.90
C ASP A 5 -0.23 -12.64 4.35
N LEU A 6 -1.50 -12.49 3.93
CA LEU A 6 -2.04 -11.21 3.45
C LEU A 6 -2.15 -10.18 4.58
N GLU A 7 -2.58 -10.59 5.77
CA GLU A 7 -2.63 -9.72 6.95
C GLU A 7 -1.23 -9.21 7.32
N ARG A 8 -0.24 -10.11 7.32
CA ARG A 8 1.17 -9.72 7.51
C ARG A 8 1.67 -8.77 6.44
N ALA A 9 1.34 -9.01 5.17
CA ALA A 9 1.74 -8.13 4.07
C ALA A 9 1.14 -6.72 4.23
N ALA A 10 -0.14 -6.62 4.60
CA ALA A 10 -0.79 -5.34 4.86
C ALA A 10 -0.12 -4.57 6.01
N LEU A 11 0.25 -5.27 7.10
CA LEU A 11 0.98 -4.68 8.22
C LEU A 11 2.36 -4.16 7.80
N CYS A 12 3.14 -4.94 7.05
CA CYS A 12 4.45 -4.49 6.56
C CYS A 12 4.35 -3.23 5.69
N TRP A 13 3.31 -3.10 4.87
CA TRP A 13 3.09 -1.88 4.09
C TRP A 13 2.76 -0.66 4.94
N ASP A 14 2.02 -0.84 6.04
CA ASP A 14 1.77 0.24 6.99
C ASP A 14 3.05 0.66 7.74
N GLU A 15 3.87 -0.30 8.17
CA GLU A 15 5.16 -0.04 8.81
C GLU A 15 6.09 0.78 7.88
N LEU A 16 6.17 0.41 6.59
CA LEU A 16 6.92 1.19 5.60
C LEU A 16 6.38 2.62 5.45
N ALA A 17 5.07 2.81 5.55
CA ALA A 17 4.45 4.13 5.51
C ALA A 17 4.81 4.98 6.73
N ASP A 18 4.86 4.37 7.91
CA ASP A 18 5.27 5.02 9.15
C ASP A 18 6.76 5.38 9.14
N GLU A 19 7.61 4.47 8.67
CA GLU A 19 9.04 4.77 8.47
C GLU A 19 9.25 5.94 7.50
N GLU A 20 8.52 5.96 6.38
CA GLU A 20 8.64 7.01 5.38
C GLU A 20 8.15 8.36 5.90
N LEU A 21 7.10 8.35 6.72
CA LEU A 21 6.62 9.54 7.42
C LEU A 21 7.67 10.05 8.42
N ASN A 22 8.30 9.16 9.18
CA ASN A 22 9.39 9.52 10.09
C ASN A 22 10.60 10.11 9.33
N ARG A 23 10.99 9.50 8.20
CA ARG A 23 12.04 10.04 7.32
C ARG A 23 11.70 11.44 6.83
N LYS A 24 10.44 11.67 6.40
CA LYS A 24 9.97 13.02 6.02
C LYS A 24 10.16 14.04 7.14
N LEU A 25 9.84 13.68 8.38
CA LEU A 25 9.96 14.57 9.54
C LEU A 25 11.42 14.88 9.88
N ILE A 26 12.34 13.93 9.66
CA ILE A 26 13.78 14.14 9.81
C ILE A 26 14.30 15.05 8.70
N ASP A 27 14.02 14.72 7.43
CA ASP A 27 14.55 15.46 6.28
C ASP A 27 13.98 16.89 6.20
N ALA A 28 12.75 17.11 6.67
CA ALA A 28 12.17 18.44 6.79
C ALA A 28 13.02 19.37 7.67
N LYS A 29 13.70 18.83 8.69
CA LYS A 29 14.64 19.60 9.53
C LYS A 29 15.90 20.02 8.77
N HIS A 30 16.21 19.35 7.67
CA HIS A 30 17.38 19.57 6.82
C HIS A 30 17.02 20.24 5.47
N GLY A 31 15.77 20.66 5.29
CA GLY A 31 15.32 21.40 4.09
C GLY A 31 14.93 20.54 2.88
N SER A 32 14.88 19.20 3.01
CA SER A 32 14.44 18.29 1.95
C SER A 32 13.17 17.57 2.36
N THR A 33 12.15 17.53 1.51
CA THR A 33 10.93 16.73 1.76
C THR A 33 10.43 16.02 0.51
N GLN A 34 11.24 15.96 -0.55
CA GLN A 34 10.80 15.50 -1.85
C GLN A 34 10.44 14.01 -1.84
N GLY A 35 9.28 13.68 -2.42
CA GLY A 35 8.86 12.31 -2.69
C GLY A 35 8.28 11.54 -1.49
N HIS A 36 8.59 11.90 -0.23
CA HIS A 36 8.11 11.14 0.93
C HIS A 36 6.57 11.08 1.01
N SER A 37 5.89 12.21 0.83
CA SER A 37 4.41 12.22 0.88
C SER A 37 3.76 11.37 -0.22
N ALA A 38 4.38 11.29 -1.40
CA ALA A 38 3.88 10.42 -2.46
C ALA A 38 4.08 8.94 -2.11
N ARG A 39 5.25 8.58 -1.56
CA ARG A 39 5.55 7.21 -1.10
C ARG A 39 4.66 6.76 0.05
N VAL A 40 4.49 7.60 1.09
CA VAL A 40 3.54 7.34 2.20
C VAL A 40 2.15 7.02 1.65
N ARG A 41 1.65 7.83 0.71
CA ARG A 41 0.33 7.62 0.10
C ARG A 41 0.25 6.28 -0.64
N ILE A 42 1.29 5.92 -1.41
CA ILE A 42 1.35 4.65 -2.15
C ILE A 42 1.34 3.47 -1.15
N TYR A 43 2.17 3.50 -0.12
CA TYR A 43 2.29 2.41 0.84
C TYR A 43 0.97 2.16 1.59
N ARG A 44 0.31 3.24 2.07
CA ARG A 44 -1.01 3.15 2.69
C ARG A 44 -2.07 2.59 1.76
N ARG A 45 -2.08 3.05 0.51
CA ARG A 45 -3.01 2.56 -0.51
C ARG A 45 -2.78 1.08 -0.85
N THR A 46 -1.54 0.62 -0.88
CA THR A 46 -1.22 -0.80 -1.05
C THR A 46 -1.73 -1.63 0.13
N ALA A 47 -1.48 -1.21 1.38
CA ALA A 47 -2.03 -1.87 2.56
C ALA A 47 -3.57 -1.96 2.52
N GLU A 48 -4.23 -0.87 2.11
CA GLU A 48 -5.69 -0.82 1.95
C GLU A 48 -6.20 -1.78 0.86
N SER A 49 -5.51 -1.88 -0.27
CA SER A 49 -5.88 -2.82 -1.34
C SER A 49 -5.85 -4.28 -0.88
N ILE A 50 -4.86 -4.65 -0.07
CA ILE A 50 -4.73 -6.00 0.50
C ILE A 50 -5.85 -6.26 1.51
N ARG A 51 -6.19 -5.27 2.34
CA ARG A 51 -7.33 -5.38 3.27
C ARG A 51 -8.66 -5.57 2.55
N LEU A 52 -8.85 -4.88 1.42
CA LEU A 52 -10.02 -5.09 0.58
C LEU A 52 -10.04 -6.49 -0.02
N GLU A 53 -8.90 -7.04 -0.42
CA GLU A 53 -8.79 -8.42 -0.86
C GLU A 53 -9.19 -9.42 0.23
N ILE A 54 -8.68 -9.26 1.45
CA ILE A 54 -9.07 -10.10 2.60
C ILE A 54 -10.58 -9.99 2.84
N LYS A 55 -11.14 -8.77 2.81
CA LYS A 55 -12.56 -8.51 3.10
C LYS A 55 -13.50 -9.06 2.02
N THR A 56 -13.10 -9.01 0.75
CA THR A 56 -13.99 -9.27 -0.39
C THR A 56 -13.68 -10.58 -1.12
N GLY A 57 -12.54 -11.20 -0.84
CA GLY A 57 -12.02 -12.35 -1.57
C GLY A 57 -11.59 -12.03 -3.00
N ARG A 58 -11.36 -10.75 -3.34
CA ARG A 58 -11.00 -10.30 -4.70
C ARG A 58 -9.83 -9.31 -4.69
N PRO A 59 -8.85 -9.42 -5.59
CA PRO A 59 -7.79 -8.43 -5.71
C PRO A 59 -8.34 -7.03 -6.00
N HIS A 60 -7.72 -6.01 -5.42
CA HIS A 60 -8.07 -4.60 -5.63
C HIS A 60 -6.85 -3.82 -6.09
N CYS A 61 -7.04 -2.87 -7.00
CA CYS A 61 -5.94 -2.02 -7.49
C CYS A 61 -5.48 -1.05 -6.39
N ALA A 62 -4.18 -1.00 -6.07
CA ALA A 62 -3.66 -0.04 -5.09
C ALA A 62 -3.88 1.43 -5.50
N CYS A 63 -3.90 1.76 -6.79
CA CYS A 63 -4.04 3.14 -7.25
C CYS A 63 -5.44 3.72 -7.02
N CYS A 64 -6.50 2.93 -7.26
CA CYS A 64 -7.89 3.40 -7.25
C CYS A 64 -8.82 2.60 -6.32
N LEU A 65 -8.33 1.53 -5.71
CA LEU A 65 -9.07 0.59 -4.85
C LEU A 65 -10.33 0.02 -5.50
N SER A 66 -10.37 -0.01 -6.83
CA SER A 66 -11.40 -0.73 -7.54
C SER A 66 -11.04 -2.22 -7.59
N PRO A 67 -12.03 -3.14 -7.55
CA PRO A 67 -11.79 -4.55 -7.78
C PRO A 67 -11.08 -4.74 -9.13
N GLU A 68 -10.02 -5.55 -9.16
CA GLU A 68 -9.37 -5.85 -10.43
C GLU A 68 -10.32 -6.67 -11.30
N LYS A 69 -10.38 -6.30 -12.59
CA LYS A 69 -11.09 -7.14 -13.56
C LYS A 69 -10.32 -8.45 -13.68
N PRO A 70 -11.00 -9.60 -13.77
CA PRO A 70 -10.31 -10.84 -14.08
C PRO A 70 -9.50 -10.62 -15.36
N TYR A 71 -8.21 -10.94 -15.30
CA TYR A 71 -7.33 -10.87 -16.47
C TYR A 71 -7.98 -11.71 -17.57
N ARG A 72 -8.50 -11.07 -18.62
CA ARG A 72 -8.92 -11.82 -19.82
C ARG A 72 -7.64 -12.40 -20.38
N ALA A 73 -7.43 -13.69 -20.21
CA ALA A 73 -6.47 -14.42 -21.03
C ALA A 73 -6.82 -14.08 -22.48
N LEU A 74 -5.89 -13.40 -23.16
CA LEU A 74 -5.99 -13.17 -24.59
C LEU A 74 -6.00 -14.56 -25.23
N SER A 75 -7.19 -14.98 -25.67
CA SER A 75 -7.43 -16.18 -26.47
C SER A 75 -6.81 -16.03 -27.85
#